data_AF-A0A7J6TB54-F1
#
_entry.id   AF-A0A7J6TB54-F1
#
_cell.length_a   1.000
_cell.length_b   1.000
_cell.length_c   1.000
_cell.angle_alpha   90.00
_cell.angle_beta   90.00
_cell.angle_gamma   90.00
#
_symmetry.space_group_name_H-M   'P 1'
#
loop_
_entity.id
_entity.type
_entity.pdbx_description
1 polymer ?
#
loop_
_entity_poly.entity_id
_entity_poly.type
_entity_poly.pdbx_seq_one_letter_code
_entity_poly.pdbx_strand_id
1 'polypeptide(L)'
;HRAGDMRWSGSRRAVLFKPFSLEYVRAITKKTPKKTTINDVLLSATVGAIKAYSGDTVDSNTVMRMLLPFGFEAKLDDMPANDRLTNGFSFCSSDLSKSIRSNDPESRLMITSKAMNRVKHSLEAQVSFWMMNQLFARAPIGFYQKTARKVFANHTAIFSNVKGPTTSLYFAGREVTGSQAMFCNAIPQVTLVSYNGEIYYNITLDPKVVKDWDKLEGLFRQELVAMGKAVGVDSSLTLSRSFDTEDVRKVVNEARQLCPDVTRPTCRMSKRTELEMNRVYPSEYAIASLQQHKARNVFNECPAGHYLLPVSETNAGRGFFRQSLYVDPEDGCRLWELEPVRTSLFHNPYELYKMTSLNPDCSSAEIEVDTNAMLDSGAIEVSNQSRLGSFNYMDPWITPERHFLYDVLPCAV
;
A
#
# COMPACT_ATOMS: atom_id res chain seq x y z
N HIS A 1 15.04 30.40 14.28
CA HIS A 1 15.30 30.63 15.73
C HIS A 1 16.41 29.70 16.23
N ARG A 2 17.17 30.10 17.25
CA ARG A 2 18.22 29.29 17.90
C ARG A 2 18.18 29.33 19.45
N ALA A 3 17.17 29.99 20.04
CA ALA A 3 17.19 30.39 21.46
C ALA A 3 16.01 29.90 22.34
N GLY A 4 14.96 29.29 21.77
CA GLY A 4 13.81 28.79 22.56
C GLY A 4 12.82 29.88 23.01
N ASP A 5 12.88 31.03 22.35
CA ASP A 5 12.00 32.20 22.46
C ASP A 5 10.53 31.90 22.05
N MET A 6 10.33 30.95 21.13
CA MET A 6 9.03 30.54 20.62
C MET A 6 8.22 29.77 21.68
N ARG A 7 7.19 30.40 22.23
CA ARG A 7 6.31 29.82 23.26
C ARG A 7 5.24 28.90 22.66
N TRP A 8 5.43 27.59 22.81
CA TRP A 8 4.40 26.59 22.55
C TRP A 8 3.25 26.70 23.56
N SER A 9 2.01 26.52 23.09
CA SER A 9 0.80 26.63 23.93
C SER A 9 0.39 25.32 24.61
N GLY A 10 1.03 24.21 24.23
CA GLY A 10 0.65 22.85 24.62
C GLY A 10 -0.48 22.27 23.76
N SER A 11 -1.19 23.08 22.99
CA SER A 11 -2.22 22.61 22.04
C SER A 11 -1.57 21.73 20.97
N ARG A 12 -2.27 20.68 20.52
CA ARG A 12 -1.81 19.80 19.43
C ARG A 12 -2.92 19.57 18.41
N ARG A 13 -2.56 19.55 17.13
CA ARG A 13 -3.42 19.23 15.99
C ARG A 13 -2.62 18.43 14.98
N ALA A 14 -3.15 17.28 14.57
CA ALA A 14 -2.66 16.58 13.38
C ALA A 14 -3.30 17.21 12.14
N VAL A 15 -2.48 17.58 11.17
CA VAL A 15 -2.90 17.94 9.81
C VAL A 15 -2.66 16.71 8.94
N LEU A 16 -3.74 16.07 8.51
CA LEU A 16 -3.68 14.89 7.65
C LEU A 16 -3.66 15.36 6.20
N PHE A 17 -2.73 14.86 5.40
CA PHE A 17 -2.74 15.08 3.97
C PHE A 17 -3.49 13.92 3.30
N LYS A 18 -4.12 14.15 2.15
CA LYS A 18 -4.65 13.06 1.32
C LYS A 18 -3.50 12.11 0.94
N PRO A 19 -3.76 10.80 0.74
CA PRO A 19 -2.73 9.87 0.28
C PRO A 19 -2.11 10.26 -1.07
N PHE A 20 -0.94 9.72 -1.38
CA PHE A 20 -0.30 9.88 -2.70
C PHE A 20 0.58 8.69 -3.03
N SER A 21 0.81 8.46 -4.32
CA SER A 21 1.54 7.29 -4.83
C SER A 21 2.97 7.18 -4.28
N LEU A 22 3.30 6.01 -3.71
CA LEU A 22 4.69 5.62 -3.42
C LEU A 22 5.49 5.42 -4.70
N GLU A 23 4.83 5.03 -5.80
CA GLU A 23 5.48 4.88 -7.10
C GLU A 23 5.93 6.21 -7.69
N TYR A 24 5.16 7.30 -7.55
CA TYR A 24 5.62 8.63 -7.98
C TYR A 24 6.92 9.03 -7.29
N VAL A 25 7.00 8.83 -5.97
CA VAL A 25 8.21 9.13 -5.19
C VAL A 25 9.37 8.22 -5.61
N ARG A 26 9.12 6.94 -5.93
CA ARG A 26 10.11 6.04 -6.52
C ARG A 26 10.56 6.52 -7.91
N ALA A 27 9.66 6.99 -8.76
CA ALA A 27 9.97 7.50 -10.10
C ALA A 27 10.89 8.73 -10.03
N ILE A 28 10.65 9.66 -9.08
CA ILE A 28 11.58 10.75 -8.77
C ILE A 28 12.97 10.19 -8.43
N THR A 29 13.08 9.25 -7.48
CA THR A 29 14.39 8.68 -7.11
C THR A 29 15.11 7.95 -8.24
N LYS A 30 14.39 7.37 -9.22
CA LYS A 30 14.95 6.73 -10.41
C LYS A 30 15.49 7.74 -11.43
N LYS A 31 14.89 8.94 -11.49
CA LYS A 31 15.21 9.98 -12.49
C LYS A 31 16.28 10.98 -12.02
N THR A 32 16.44 11.18 -10.71
CA THR A 32 17.50 12.05 -10.17
C THR A 32 18.90 11.56 -10.57
N PRO A 33 19.82 12.42 -11.07
CA PRO A 33 21.13 12.00 -11.60
C PRO A 33 22.14 11.50 -10.54
N LYS A 34 21.74 11.37 -9.26
CA LYS A 34 22.53 10.71 -8.21
C LYS A 34 21.58 9.89 -7.32
N LYS A 35 22.11 8.84 -6.68
CA LYS A 35 21.37 7.95 -5.77
C LYS A 35 20.71 8.73 -4.63
N THR A 36 19.44 9.11 -4.82
CA THR A 36 18.56 9.70 -3.81
C THR A 36 17.62 8.62 -3.28
N THR A 37 17.16 8.76 -2.05
CA THR A 37 16.19 7.83 -1.44
C THR A 37 14.81 8.46 -1.29
N ILE A 38 13.80 7.62 -1.11
CA ILE A 38 12.40 8.02 -0.83
C ILE A 38 12.36 9.04 0.32
N ASN A 39 13.14 8.82 1.39
CA ASN A 39 13.23 9.76 2.51
C ASN A 39 13.83 11.11 2.11
N ASP A 40 14.83 11.13 1.22
CA ASP A 40 15.45 12.38 0.77
C ASP A 40 14.47 13.24 -0.07
N VAL A 41 13.64 12.59 -0.92
CA VAL A 41 12.57 13.25 -1.70
C VAL A 41 11.48 13.81 -0.79
N LEU A 42 10.93 12.98 0.11
CA LEU A 42 9.85 13.39 1.01
C LEU A 42 10.30 14.49 1.98
N LEU A 43 11.55 14.43 2.46
CA LEU A 43 12.14 15.49 3.27
C LEU A 43 12.35 16.78 2.45
N SER A 44 12.78 16.69 1.19
CA SER A 44 12.94 17.86 0.32
C SER A 44 11.59 18.54 0.00
N ALA A 45 10.53 17.76 -0.25
CA ALA A 45 9.16 18.27 -0.38
C ALA A 45 8.69 18.96 0.91
N THR A 46 8.99 18.37 2.07
CA THR A 46 8.67 18.95 3.39
C THR A 46 9.41 20.28 3.63
N VAL A 47 10.69 20.37 3.27
CA VAL A 47 11.47 21.61 3.36
C VAL A 47 10.94 22.67 2.39
N GLY A 48 10.54 22.27 1.17
CA GLY A 48 9.86 23.15 0.21
C GLY A 48 8.54 23.69 0.75
N ALA A 49 7.66 22.81 1.26
CA ALA A 49 6.39 23.21 1.86
C ALA A 49 6.57 24.24 2.99
N ILE A 50 7.57 24.03 3.84
CA ILE A 50 7.92 24.96 4.93
C ILE A 50 8.50 26.28 4.37
N LYS A 51 9.32 26.24 3.31
CA LYS A 51 9.81 27.44 2.62
C LYS A 51 8.65 28.27 2.08
N ALA A 52 7.77 27.66 1.31
CA ALA A 52 6.63 28.32 0.68
C ALA A 52 5.61 28.85 1.71
N TYR A 53 5.41 28.12 2.82
CA TYR A 53 4.62 28.58 3.96
C TYR A 53 5.25 29.79 4.66
N SER A 54 6.57 29.81 4.81
CA SER A 54 7.31 30.91 5.45
C SER A 54 7.51 32.13 4.55
N GLY A 55 7.42 31.98 3.22
CA GLY A 55 7.55 33.08 2.25
C GLY A 55 8.84 33.88 2.41
N ASP A 56 8.73 35.20 2.31
CA ASP A 56 9.85 36.15 2.37
C ASP A 56 10.58 36.19 3.73
N THR A 57 10.09 35.49 4.76
CA THR A 57 10.82 35.34 6.03
C THR A 57 12.02 34.38 5.93
N VAL A 58 12.16 33.64 4.82
CA VAL A 58 13.29 32.73 4.56
C VAL A 58 14.45 33.48 3.91
N ASP A 59 15.33 34.02 4.75
CA ASP A 59 16.50 34.80 4.35
C ASP A 59 17.80 33.98 4.20
N SER A 60 18.89 34.66 3.83
CA SER A 60 20.23 34.06 3.71
C SER A 60 20.82 33.57 5.05
N ASN A 61 20.28 33.99 6.20
CA ASN A 61 20.71 33.53 7.53
C ASN A 61 19.85 32.39 8.09
N THR A 62 18.66 32.15 7.55
CA THR A 62 17.64 31.24 8.09
C THR A 62 18.18 29.84 8.34
N VAL A 63 18.02 29.35 9.57
CA VAL A 63 18.54 28.06 10.03
C VAL A 63 17.38 27.09 10.20
N MET A 64 17.51 25.91 9.60
CA MET A 64 16.56 24.81 9.70
C MET A 64 17.29 23.53 10.08
N ARG A 65 16.77 22.81 11.06
CA ARG A 65 17.23 21.46 11.40
C ARG A 65 16.04 20.56 11.63
N MET A 66 16.12 19.31 11.20
CA MET A 66 15.14 18.29 11.57
C MET A 66 15.79 17.15 12.36
N LEU A 67 15.06 16.67 13.37
CA LEU A 67 15.39 15.43 14.06
C LEU A 67 14.88 14.24 13.25
N LEU A 68 15.74 13.25 13.07
CA LEU A 68 15.47 12.06 12.27
C LEU A 68 15.64 10.82 13.15
N PRO A 69 14.61 9.96 13.32
CA PRO A 69 14.78 8.69 13.99
C PRO A 69 15.54 7.72 13.07
N PHE A 70 16.70 7.27 13.52
CA PHE A 70 17.46 6.17 12.93
C PHE A 70 17.20 4.91 13.75
N GLY A 71 16.60 3.91 13.11
CA GLY A 71 16.42 2.58 13.69
C GLY A 71 17.74 1.79 13.72
N PHE A 72 17.86 0.92 14.71
CA PHE A 72 18.95 -0.03 14.92
C PHE A 72 18.38 -1.44 15.00
N GLU A 73 19.17 -2.43 14.58
CA GLU A 73 18.77 -3.82 14.65
C GLU A 73 18.61 -4.27 16.10
N ALA A 74 17.52 -4.99 16.37
CA ALA A 74 17.23 -5.54 17.67
C ALA A 74 18.14 -6.74 17.98
N LYS A 75 18.77 -6.75 19.14
CA LYS A 75 19.40 -7.97 19.68
C LYS A 75 18.32 -8.86 20.27
N LEU A 76 17.79 -9.76 19.44
CA LEU A 76 16.69 -10.66 19.80
C LEU A 76 17.16 -11.97 20.46
N ASP A 77 18.46 -12.25 20.43
CA ASP A 77 19.06 -13.49 20.95
C ASP A 77 19.00 -13.56 22.48
N ASP A 78 19.17 -12.41 23.14
CA ASP A 78 19.08 -12.26 24.60
C ASP A 78 17.61 -12.15 25.11
N MET A 79 16.62 -12.10 24.21
CA MET A 79 15.22 -11.79 24.54
C MET A 79 14.29 -13.02 24.51
N PRO A 80 13.39 -13.20 25.51
CA PRO A 80 12.39 -14.26 25.52
C PRO A 80 11.56 -14.32 24.24
N ALA A 81 11.23 -15.52 23.75
CA ALA A 81 10.51 -15.69 22.48
C ALA A 81 9.13 -15.02 22.44
N ASN A 82 8.49 -14.85 23.61
CA ASN A 82 7.22 -14.16 23.81
C ASN A 82 7.34 -12.64 24.01
N ASP A 83 8.55 -12.09 24.15
CA ASP A 83 8.79 -10.65 24.34
C ASP A 83 9.91 -10.15 23.40
N ARG A 84 9.60 -10.14 22.10
CA ARG A 84 10.51 -9.69 21.03
C ARG A 84 10.16 -8.29 20.47
N LEU A 85 9.21 -7.59 21.10
CA LEU A 85 8.75 -6.27 20.68
C LEU A 85 9.66 -5.15 21.20
N THR A 86 10.88 -5.08 20.64
CA THR A 86 11.86 -4.05 20.97
C THR A 86 11.87 -2.92 19.93
N ASN A 87 12.25 -1.70 20.34
CA ASN A 87 12.34 -0.53 19.47
C ASN A 87 13.68 0.19 19.67
N GLY A 88 14.73 -0.35 19.05
CA GLY A 88 16.05 0.29 19.03
C GLY A 88 16.06 1.47 18.05
N PHE A 89 16.08 2.71 18.54
CA PHE A 89 16.28 3.88 17.70
C PHE A 89 17.05 5.00 18.41
N SER A 90 17.55 5.97 17.64
CA SER A 90 18.09 7.24 18.15
C SER A 90 17.70 8.40 17.24
N PHE A 91 17.70 9.63 17.78
CA PHE A 91 17.52 10.84 16.96
C PHE A 91 18.86 11.43 16.51
N CYS A 92 18.98 11.69 15.20
CA CYS A 92 20.09 12.45 14.60
C CYS A 92 19.63 13.83 14.14
N SER A 93 20.56 14.80 14.04
CA SER A 93 20.30 16.18 13.60
C SER A 93 20.70 16.38 12.13
N SER A 94 19.75 16.54 11.22
CA SER A 94 20.06 16.97 9.84
C SER A 94 19.99 18.49 9.72
N ASP A 95 21.11 19.13 9.33
CA ASP A 95 21.16 20.56 9.02
C ASP A 95 20.66 20.80 7.59
N LEU A 96 19.47 21.38 7.50
CA LEU A 96 18.74 21.66 6.27
C LEU A 96 18.78 23.16 5.93
N SER A 97 19.64 23.94 6.59
CA SER A 97 19.75 25.39 6.39
C SER A 97 20.15 25.77 4.95
N LYS A 98 20.87 24.91 4.23
CA LYS A 98 21.13 25.12 2.78
C LYS A 98 19.96 24.69 1.89
N SER A 99 19.09 23.80 2.37
CA SER A 99 17.93 23.29 1.62
C SER A 99 16.79 24.30 1.65
N ILE A 100 16.42 24.81 2.84
CA ILE A 100 15.36 25.83 3.00
C ILE A 100 15.65 27.12 2.20
N ARG A 101 16.93 27.50 2.09
CA ARG A 101 17.40 28.66 1.31
C ARG A 101 17.44 28.42 -0.22
N SER A 102 17.29 27.18 -0.68
CA SER A 102 17.28 26.87 -2.12
C SER A 102 15.92 27.22 -2.73
N ASN A 103 15.94 27.83 -3.93
CA ASN A 103 14.74 28.21 -4.68
C ASN A 103 14.39 27.22 -5.80
N ASP A 104 15.35 26.40 -6.23
CA ASP A 104 15.17 25.36 -7.25
C ASP A 104 14.84 24.01 -6.59
N PRO A 105 13.70 23.37 -6.95
CA PRO A 105 13.32 22.06 -6.41
C PRO A 105 14.36 20.95 -6.58
N GLU A 106 15.08 20.87 -7.72
CA GLU A 106 16.10 19.83 -7.92
C GLU A 106 17.32 20.10 -7.02
N SER A 107 17.89 21.30 -7.09
CA SER A 107 19.00 21.72 -6.21
C SER A 107 18.68 21.49 -4.73
N ARG A 108 17.45 21.76 -4.30
CA ARG A 108 16.97 21.51 -2.95
C ARG A 108 16.94 20.02 -2.61
N LEU A 109 16.52 19.15 -3.53
CA LEU A 109 16.61 17.69 -3.37
C LEU A 109 18.08 17.23 -3.25
N MET A 110 18.97 17.73 -4.12
CA MET A 110 20.39 17.37 -4.09
C MET A 110 21.10 17.82 -2.82
N ILE A 111 20.77 19.02 -2.31
CA ILE A 111 21.27 19.53 -1.03
C ILE A 111 20.72 18.71 0.14
N THR A 112 19.43 18.36 0.12
CA THR A 112 18.77 17.54 1.15
C THR A 112 19.38 16.15 1.23
N SER A 113 19.53 15.44 0.09
CA SER A 113 20.16 14.13 0.05
C SER A 113 21.64 14.19 0.50
N LYS A 114 22.38 15.26 0.16
CA LYS A 114 23.75 15.45 0.66
C LYS A 114 23.81 15.63 2.19
N ALA A 115 22.87 16.36 2.79
CA ALA A 115 22.76 16.49 4.24
C ALA A 115 22.39 15.14 4.89
N MET A 116 21.39 14.44 4.34
CA MET A 116 20.98 13.11 4.78
C MET A 116 22.12 12.08 4.72
N ASN A 117 22.88 12.06 3.62
CA ASN A 117 23.98 11.11 3.45
C ASN A 117 25.17 11.44 4.36
N ARG A 118 25.42 12.71 4.70
CA ARG A 118 26.37 13.07 5.77
C ARG A 118 25.97 12.43 7.09
N VAL A 119 24.70 12.51 7.50
CA VAL A 119 24.23 11.91 8.75
C VAL A 119 24.35 10.38 8.69
N LYS A 120 23.86 9.73 7.61
CA LYS A 120 23.92 8.27 7.40
C LYS A 120 25.35 7.70 7.47
N HIS A 121 26.36 8.45 7.03
CA HIS A 121 27.78 8.03 7.03
C HIS A 121 28.61 8.61 8.19
N SER A 122 27.96 9.25 9.16
CA SER A 122 28.62 9.74 10.37
C SER A 122 28.44 8.76 11.53
N LEU A 123 29.25 8.92 12.59
CA LEU A 123 29.03 8.23 13.86
C LEU A 123 27.94 8.89 14.72
N GLU A 124 27.26 9.94 14.25
CA GLU A 124 26.24 10.68 15.02
C GLU A 124 25.11 9.75 15.49
N ALA A 125 24.73 8.76 14.68
CA ALA A 125 23.67 7.81 15.03
C ALA A 125 24.11 6.85 16.14
N GLN A 126 25.26 6.20 16.00
CA GLN A 126 25.80 5.25 16.98
C GLN A 126 26.09 5.93 18.31
N VAL A 127 26.69 7.13 18.29
CA VAL A 127 26.96 7.92 19.50
C VAL A 127 25.66 8.40 20.15
N SER A 128 24.66 8.83 19.38
CA SER A 128 23.34 9.20 19.91
C SER A 128 22.59 8.01 20.52
N PHE A 129 22.65 6.84 19.88
CA PHE A 129 22.09 5.59 20.40
C PHE A 129 22.77 5.16 21.71
N TRP A 130 24.10 5.21 21.79
CA TRP A 130 24.85 4.93 23.01
C TRP A 130 24.53 5.94 24.12
N MET A 131 24.46 7.24 23.81
CA MET A 131 24.09 8.26 24.80
C MET A 131 22.69 8.03 25.37
N MET A 132 21.71 7.66 24.54
CA MET A 132 20.35 7.40 25.01
C MET A 132 20.27 6.13 25.87
N ASN A 133 20.82 5.01 25.39
CA ASN A 133 20.66 3.70 26.01
C ASN A 133 21.65 3.41 27.16
N GLN A 134 22.79 4.11 27.23
CA GLN A 134 23.82 3.86 28.25
C GLN A 134 24.08 5.05 29.18
N LEU A 135 24.20 6.27 28.65
CA LEU A 135 24.47 7.45 29.47
C LEU A 135 23.20 7.98 30.14
N PHE A 136 22.16 8.28 29.37
CA PHE A 136 20.94 8.89 29.90
C PHE A 136 20.13 7.91 30.77
N ALA A 137 20.17 6.61 30.48
CA ALA A 137 19.61 5.55 31.33
C ALA A 137 20.22 5.50 32.75
N ARG A 138 21.40 6.10 32.96
CA ARG A 138 22.11 6.17 34.26
C ARG A 138 22.29 7.60 34.78
N ALA A 139 21.78 8.61 34.06
CA ALA A 139 21.96 10.01 34.42
C ALA A 139 20.82 10.53 35.31
N PRO A 140 21.06 11.52 36.19
CA PRO A 140 19.99 12.17 36.96
C PRO A 140 18.91 12.75 36.03
N ILE A 141 17.63 12.49 36.35
CA ILE A 141 16.49 12.81 35.49
C ILE A 141 16.45 14.28 35.03
N GLY A 142 16.86 15.23 35.88
CA GLY A 142 16.94 16.65 35.54
C GLY A 142 17.99 16.98 34.47
N PHE A 143 19.11 16.25 34.42
CA PHE A 143 20.13 16.40 33.38
C PHE A 143 19.62 15.89 32.03
N TYR A 144 19.00 14.72 32.01
CA TYR A 144 18.33 14.18 30.82
C TYR A 144 17.25 15.13 30.30
N GLN A 145 16.31 15.56 31.16
CA GLN A 145 15.24 16.48 30.77
C GLN A 145 15.78 17.82 30.23
N LYS A 146 16.79 18.41 30.87
CA LYS A 146 17.44 19.66 30.40
C LYS A 146 18.09 19.47 29.03
N THR A 147 18.72 18.32 28.80
CA THR A 147 19.37 17.96 27.53
C THR A 147 18.34 17.73 26.42
N ALA A 148 17.31 16.92 26.66
CA ALA A 148 16.22 16.67 25.73
C ALA A 148 15.49 17.97 25.34
N ARG A 149 15.14 18.83 26.31
CA ARG A 149 14.55 20.16 26.05
C ARG A 149 15.46 21.01 25.15
N LYS A 150 16.77 21.04 25.41
CA LYS A 150 17.74 21.79 24.58
C LYS A 150 17.88 21.23 23.17
N VAL A 151 17.80 19.91 23.00
CA VAL A 151 17.78 19.25 21.67
C VAL A 151 16.52 19.66 20.91
N PHE A 152 15.32 19.42 21.45
CA PHE A 152 14.07 19.77 20.77
C PHE A 152 13.98 21.27 20.44
N ALA A 153 14.32 22.17 21.36
CA ALA A 153 14.30 23.62 21.13
C ALA A 153 15.33 24.13 20.09
N ASN A 154 16.24 23.26 19.60
CA ASN A 154 17.22 23.57 18.55
C ASN A 154 16.83 23.06 17.15
N HIS A 155 15.64 22.46 17.01
CA HIS A 155 15.14 21.86 15.77
C HIS A 155 13.76 22.42 15.39
N THR A 156 13.50 22.45 14.08
CA THR A 156 12.25 22.95 13.49
C THR A 156 11.13 21.92 13.63
N ALA A 157 11.45 20.65 13.40
CA ALA A 157 10.51 19.54 13.51
C ALA A 157 11.26 18.20 13.69
N ILE A 158 10.51 17.15 14.02
CA ILE A 158 10.90 15.75 13.80
C ILE A 158 10.34 15.32 12.45
N PHE A 159 11.08 14.51 11.69
CA PHE A 159 10.60 13.88 10.45
C PHE A 159 10.82 12.36 10.54
N SER A 160 9.73 11.60 10.55
CA SER A 160 9.73 10.14 10.67
C SER A 160 9.02 9.50 9.47
N ASN A 161 9.60 8.45 8.88
CA ASN A 161 8.98 7.65 7.83
C ASN A 161 9.03 6.17 8.18
N VAL A 162 7.87 5.53 8.26
CA VAL A 162 7.70 4.12 8.62
C VAL A 162 7.28 3.33 7.38
N LYS A 163 8.02 2.26 7.07
CA LYS A 163 7.58 1.26 6.08
C LYS A 163 6.48 0.42 6.69
N GLY A 164 5.24 0.57 6.21
CA GLY A 164 4.15 -0.36 6.47
C GLY A 164 4.01 -1.44 5.39
N PRO A 165 2.95 -2.26 5.46
CA PRO A 165 2.65 -3.34 4.52
C PRO A 165 2.59 -2.90 3.05
N THR A 166 3.11 -3.75 2.16
CA THR A 166 3.02 -3.58 0.70
C THR A 166 1.69 -4.06 0.12
N THR A 167 0.95 -4.88 0.85
CA THR A 167 -0.36 -5.44 0.51
C THR A 167 -1.45 -4.89 1.44
N SER A 168 -2.72 -5.04 1.03
CA SER A 168 -3.87 -4.78 1.88
C SER A 168 -3.89 -5.67 3.13
N LEU A 169 -4.36 -5.10 4.25
CA LEU A 169 -4.68 -5.82 5.48
C LEU A 169 -6.19 -5.78 5.76
N TYR A 170 -6.67 -6.74 6.53
CA TYR A 170 -8.07 -6.84 6.94
C TYR A 170 -8.20 -6.79 8.46
N PHE A 171 -9.20 -6.06 8.95
CA PHE A 171 -9.59 -5.98 10.35
C PHE A 171 -11.09 -6.30 10.49
N ALA A 172 -11.43 -7.29 11.33
CA ALA A 172 -12.80 -7.77 11.50
C ALA A 172 -13.55 -8.07 10.18
N GLY A 173 -12.84 -8.63 9.19
CA GLY A 173 -13.40 -8.97 7.88
C GLY A 173 -13.61 -7.80 6.91
N ARG A 174 -13.20 -6.58 7.27
CA ARG A 174 -13.19 -5.40 6.39
C ARG A 174 -11.76 -5.02 6.04
N GLU A 175 -11.52 -4.55 4.83
CA GLU A 175 -10.18 -4.08 4.45
C GLU A 175 -9.83 -2.76 5.14
N VAL A 176 -8.59 -2.63 5.58
CA VAL A 176 -8.00 -1.38 6.06
C VAL A 176 -7.72 -0.49 4.85
N THR A 177 -8.52 0.56 4.67
CA THR A 177 -8.42 1.48 3.52
C THR A 177 -7.29 2.52 3.63
N GLY A 178 -6.44 2.43 4.66
CA GLY A 178 -5.34 3.37 4.90
C GLY A 178 -4.78 3.28 6.32
N SER A 179 -3.58 3.81 6.54
CA SER A 179 -2.90 3.76 7.85
C SER A 179 -2.15 5.05 8.16
N GLN A 180 -2.49 5.72 9.26
CA GLN A 180 -1.87 6.97 9.71
C GLN A 180 -1.32 6.80 11.13
N ALA A 181 -0.01 6.98 11.32
CA ALA A 181 0.61 7.06 12.64
C ALA A 181 0.80 8.53 13.05
N MET A 182 0.28 8.92 14.21
CA MET A 182 0.30 10.31 14.69
C MET A 182 0.99 10.40 16.06
N PHE A 183 1.85 11.40 16.25
CA PHE A 183 2.66 11.54 17.46
C PHE A 183 2.64 12.97 18.00
N CYS A 184 2.03 13.16 19.17
CA CYS A 184 2.00 14.45 19.87
C CYS A 184 3.33 14.72 20.60
N ASN A 185 4.28 15.34 19.91
CA ASN A 185 5.63 15.59 20.43
C ASN A 185 5.84 17.01 21.01
N ALA A 186 7.01 17.27 21.58
CA ALA A 186 7.37 18.56 22.18
C ALA A 186 7.48 19.71 21.14
N ILE A 187 7.96 19.38 19.95
CA ILE A 187 7.99 20.22 18.74
C ILE A 187 7.13 19.57 17.64
N PRO A 188 6.86 20.24 16.49
CA PRO A 188 6.12 19.62 15.41
C PRO A 188 6.76 18.33 14.93
N GLN A 189 5.95 17.34 14.56
CA GLN A 189 6.40 16.07 14.04
C GLN A 189 5.67 15.73 12.74
N VAL A 190 6.43 15.65 11.65
CA VAL A 190 6.01 15.01 10.41
C VAL A 190 6.15 13.51 10.60
N THR A 191 5.08 12.78 10.29
CA THR A 191 5.07 11.31 10.28
C THR A 191 4.51 10.82 8.97
N LEU A 192 5.17 9.84 8.37
CA LEU A 192 4.70 9.13 7.18
C LEU A 192 4.61 7.64 7.47
N VAL A 193 3.60 7.00 6.89
CA VAL A 193 3.48 5.54 6.80
C VAL A 193 3.25 5.18 5.33
N SER A 194 4.03 4.26 4.78
CA SER A 194 3.69 3.67 3.47
C SER A 194 2.76 2.48 3.65
N TYR A 195 1.66 2.40 2.90
CA TYR A 195 0.69 1.31 2.98
C TYR A 195 0.05 1.06 1.61
N ASN A 196 -0.02 -0.21 1.18
CA ASN A 196 -0.68 -0.66 -0.06
C ASN A 196 -0.36 0.19 -1.32
N GLY A 197 0.92 0.48 -1.55
CA GLY A 197 1.38 1.29 -2.69
C GLY A 197 1.26 2.81 -2.53
N GLU A 198 0.69 3.30 -1.42
CA GLU A 198 0.54 4.72 -1.13
C GLU A 198 1.40 5.19 0.05
N ILE A 199 1.45 6.52 0.23
CA ILE A 199 2.05 7.20 1.36
C ILE A 199 0.99 8.01 2.10
N TYR A 200 0.83 7.73 3.38
CA TYR A 200 -0.03 8.42 4.32
C TYR A 200 0.82 9.39 5.13
N TYR A 201 0.67 10.68 4.86
CA TYR A 201 1.44 11.76 5.49
C TYR A 201 0.57 12.51 6.51
N ASN A 202 1.15 12.86 7.65
CA ASN A 202 0.61 13.91 8.53
C ASN A 202 1.72 14.79 9.12
N ILE A 203 1.35 16.00 9.52
CA ILE A 203 2.16 16.84 10.42
C ILE A 203 1.36 17.16 11.68
N THR A 204 1.88 16.73 12.84
CA THR A 204 1.34 17.11 14.15
C THR A 204 2.04 18.37 14.65
N LEU A 205 1.29 19.42 14.96
CA LEU A 205 1.79 20.76 15.29
C LEU A 205 0.92 21.47 16.35
N ASP A 206 1.33 22.67 16.77
CA ASP A 206 0.55 23.53 17.67
C ASP A 206 -0.16 24.65 16.87
N PRO A 207 -1.50 24.60 16.71
CA PRO A 207 -2.24 25.56 15.89
C PRO A 207 -2.32 26.98 16.51
N LYS A 208 -1.86 27.17 17.75
CA LYS A 208 -1.70 28.52 18.32
C LYS A 208 -0.38 29.16 17.91
N VAL A 209 0.63 28.36 17.54
CA VAL A 209 1.94 28.81 17.04
C VAL A 209 1.97 28.84 15.51
N VAL A 210 1.66 27.71 14.85
CA VAL A 210 1.58 27.62 13.39
C VAL A 210 0.18 28.04 12.96
N LYS A 211 0.08 29.16 12.24
CA LYS A 211 -1.16 29.64 11.60
C LYS A 211 -1.33 28.94 10.26
N ASP A 212 -2.51 29.09 9.65
CA ASP A 212 -2.81 28.67 8.28
C ASP A 212 -2.28 27.25 7.93
N TRP A 213 -2.33 26.35 8.90
CA TRP A 213 -1.69 25.03 8.88
C TRP A 213 -2.33 24.10 7.85
N ASP A 214 -3.54 24.43 7.41
CA ASP A 214 -4.30 23.84 6.32
C ASP A 214 -3.59 23.99 4.96
N LYS A 215 -2.86 25.10 4.74
CA LYS A 215 -2.10 25.35 3.51
C LYS A 215 -0.96 24.36 3.31
N LEU A 216 -0.46 23.72 4.39
CA LEU A 216 0.71 22.84 4.35
C LEU A 216 0.54 21.62 3.44
N GLU A 217 -0.68 21.07 3.28
CA GLU A 217 -0.91 20.00 2.30
C GLU A 217 -0.69 20.50 0.87
N GLY A 218 -1.36 21.60 0.51
CA GLY A 218 -1.30 22.16 -0.84
C GLY A 218 0.12 22.52 -1.25
N LEU A 219 0.86 23.16 -0.34
CA LEU A 219 2.26 23.54 -0.54
C LEU A 219 3.18 22.31 -0.66
N PHE A 220 2.97 21.26 0.15
CA PHE A 220 3.72 20.01 0.02
C PHE A 220 3.44 19.30 -1.31
N ARG A 221 2.17 19.25 -1.74
CA ARG A 221 1.79 18.67 -3.03
C ARG A 221 2.41 19.44 -4.20
N GLN A 222 2.33 20.77 -4.18
CA GLN A 222 2.96 21.63 -5.20
C GLN A 222 4.48 21.38 -5.28
N GLU A 223 5.17 21.30 -4.14
CA GLU A 223 6.63 21.11 -4.10
C GLU A 223 7.07 19.68 -4.48
N LEU A 224 6.25 18.67 -4.17
CA LEU A 224 6.46 17.30 -4.61
C LEU A 224 6.26 17.15 -6.14
N VAL A 225 5.23 17.81 -6.70
CA VAL A 225 5.00 17.90 -8.15
C VAL A 225 6.12 18.67 -8.85
N ALA A 226 6.56 19.79 -8.27
CA ALA A 226 7.61 20.63 -8.85
C ALA A 226 8.96 19.90 -8.94
N MET A 227 9.33 19.12 -7.92
CA MET A 227 10.53 18.26 -7.98
C MET A 227 10.41 17.18 -9.05
N GLY A 228 9.26 16.51 -9.17
CA GLY A 228 9.07 15.50 -10.20
C GLY A 228 9.12 16.08 -11.61
N LYS A 229 8.49 17.25 -11.84
CA LYS A 229 8.60 17.98 -13.10
C LYS A 229 10.05 18.36 -13.43
N ALA A 230 10.82 18.82 -12.43
CA ALA A 230 12.22 19.20 -12.63
C ALA A 230 13.10 18.02 -13.12
N VAL A 231 12.89 16.81 -12.58
CA VAL A 231 13.63 15.60 -13.01
C VAL A 231 12.91 14.79 -14.12
N GLY A 232 11.85 15.32 -14.74
CA GLY A 232 11.16 14.66 -15.86
C GLY A 232 10.37 13.41 -15.47
N VAL A 233 9.59 13.48 -14.39
CA VAL A 233 8.51 12.55 -14.03
C VAL A 233 7.15 13.21 -14.29
N ASP A 234 6.26 12.48 -14.94
CA ASP A 234 4.90 12.94 -15.24
C ASP A 234 4.03 13.07 -13.97
N SER A 235 3.18 14.10 -13.92
CA SER A 235 2.33 14.41 -12.76
C SER A 235 1.05 13.56 -12.65
N SER A 236 0.66 12.81 -13.67
CA SER A 236 -0.45 11.83 -13.61
C SER A 236 -0.31 10.86 -12.42
N LEU A 237 0.91 10.38 -12.20
CA LEU A 237 1.30 9.51 -11.08
C LEU A 237 1.12 10.15 -9.68
N THR A 238 0.89 11.46 -9.56
CA THR A 238 0.84 12.16 -8.25
C THR A 238 -0.45 11.93 -7.47
N LEU A 239 -1.51 11.50 -8.16
CA LEU A 239 -2.78 11.19 -7.55
C LEU A 239 -2.68 9.87 -6.76
N SER A 240 -3.26 9.86 -5.56
CA SER A 240 -3.65 8.63 -4.84
C SER A 240 -4.43 7.73 -5.80
N ARG A 241 -4.09 6.43 -5.85
CA ARG A 241 -4.38 5.46 -6.93
C ARG A 241 -5.77 5.67 -7.56
N SER A 242 -5.85 6.60 -8.52
CA SER A 242 -7.11 6.96 -9.16
C SER A 242 -7.36 5.98 -10.29
N PHE A 243 -7.97 4.84 -9.96
CA PHE A 243 -8.77 4.13 -10.94
C PHE A 243 -9.69 5.15 -11.61
N ASP A 244 -9.71 5.17 -12.94
CA ASP A 244 -10.55 6.12 -13.65
C ASP A 244 -12.02 5.69 -13.50
N THR A 245 -12.66 6.22 -12.46
CA THR A 245 -14.05 5.91 -12.14
C THR A 245 -15.03 6.50 -13.14
N GLU A 246 -14.58 7.24 -14.16
CA GLU A 246 -15.42 7.76 -15.22
C GLU A 246 -15.44 6.77 -16.41
N ASP A 247 -14.27 6.34 -16.89
CA ASP A 247 -14.16 5.27 -17.90
C ASP A 247 -14.72 3.93 -17.37
N VAL A 248 -14.39 3.53 -16.15
CA VAL A 248 -14.90 2.26 -15.59
C VAL A 248 -16.42 2.31 -15.33
N ARG A 249 -16.98 3.47 -14.94
CA ARG A 249 -18.46 3.62 -14.84
C ARG A 249 -19.11 3.62 -16.22
N LYS A 250 -18.46 4.20 -17.23
CA LYS A 250 -18.95 4.19 -18.60
C LYS A 250 -19.06 2.75 -19.12
N VAL A 251 -18.01 1.94 -19.03
CA VAL A 251 -18.02 0.52 -19.41
C VAL A 251 -19.12 -0.26 -18.68
N VAL A 252 -19.26 -0.07 -17.35
CA VAL A 252 -20.33 -0.71 -16.56
C VAL A 252 -21.73 -0.27 -17.00
N ASN A 253 -21.93 1.00 -17.36
CA ASN A 253 -23.22 1.53 -17.82
C ASN A 253 -23.56 1.13 -19.26
N GLU A 254 -22.57 0.99 -20.13
CA GLU A 254 -22.73 0.51 -21.51
C GLU A 254 -23.10 -0.99 -21.50
N ALA A 255 -22.41 -1.82 -20.73
CA ALA A 255 -22.73 -3.24 -20.59
C ALA A 255 -24.10 -3.53 -19.95
N ARG A 256 -24.57 -2.66 -19.03
CA ARG A 256 -25.94 -2.74 -18.47
C ARG A 256 -27.03 -2.56 -19.53
N GLN A 257 -26.74 -1.94 -20.67
CA GLN A 257 -27.66 -1.83 -21.81
C GLN A 257 -27.62 -3.07 -22.71
N LEU A 258 -26.53 -3.84 -22.69
CA LEU A 258 -26.32 -5.05 -23.50
C LEU A 258 -26.92 -6.30 -22.84
N CYS A 259 -26.85 -6.43 -21.51
CA CYS A 259 -27.27 -7.63 -20.76
C CYS A 259 -28.45 -7.37 -19.77
N PRO A 260 -29.67 -7.02 -20.23
CA PRO A 260 -30.72 -6.46 -19.36
C PRO A 260 -31.50 -7.43 -18.44
N ASP A 261 -31.43 -8.75 -18.62
CA ASP A 261 -32.33 -9.71 -17.92
C ASP A 261 -31.63 -11.01 -17.42
N VAL A 262 -30.35 -10.92 -17.04
CA VAL A 262 -29.53 -12.10 -16.67
C VAL A 262 -29.75 -12.52 -15.20
N THR A 263 -30.98 -12.86 -14.83
CA THR A 263 -31.38 -13.07 -13.43
C THR A 263 -31.47 -14.54 -12.97
N ARG A 264 -31.15 -15.53 -13.82
CA ARG A 264 -31.29 -16.97 -13.47
C ARG A 264 -30.20 -17.86 -14.10
N PRO A 265 -29.52 -18.73 -13.33
CA PRO A 265 -28.74 -19.83 -13.91
C PRO A 265 -29.70 -20.86 -14.55
N THR A 266 -29.36 -21.34 -15.74
CA THR A 266 -30.24 -22.21 -16.56
C THR A 266 -30.09 -23.70 -16.27
N CYS A 267 -29.02 -24.13 -15.58
CA CYS A 267 -28.92 -25.50 -15.09
C CYS A 267 -29.98 -25.77 -14.01
N ARG A 268 -31.01 -26.56 -14.34
CA ARG A 268 -32.15 -26.83 -13.43
C ARG A 268 -31.69 -27.48 -12.12
N MET A 269 -32.33 -27.11 -11.00
CA MET A 269 -32.06 -27.64 -9.65
C MET A 269 -32.08 -29.18 -9.53
N SER A 270 -32.64 -29.90 -10.50
CA SER A 270 -32.73 -31.36 -10.54
C SER A 270 -31.44 -32.09 -10.97
N LYS A 271 -30.34 -31.39 -11.27
CA LYS A 271 -29.06 -32.00 -11.74
C LYS A 271 -27.87 -31.90 -10.76
N ARG A 272 -28.11 -31.58 -9.49
CA ARG A 272 -27.06 -31.53 -8.44
C ARG A 272 -26.27 -32.86 -8.27
N THR A 273 -26.84 -33.97 -8.74
CA THR A 273 -26.23 -35.31 -8.76
C THR A 273 -25.16 -35.53 -9.83
N GLU A 274 -25.11 -34.75 -10.92
CA GLU A 274 -24.06 -34.92 -11.94
C GLU A 274 -22.71 -34.31 -11.52
N LEU A 275 -22.73 -33.28 -10.66
CA LEU A 275 -21.53 -32.82 -9.95
C LEU A 275 -20.96 -33.89 -8.99
N GLU A 276 -21.69 -34.97 -8.71
CA GLU A 276 -21.15 -36.14 -8.00
C GLU A 276 -20.57 -37.19 -8.96
N MET A 277 -20.96 -37.20 -10.25
CA MET A 277 -20.40 -38.10 -11.26
C MET A 277 -19.01 -37.68 -11.75
N ASN A 278 -18.70 -36.38 -11.71
CA ASN A 278 -17.34 -35.87 -11.95
C ASN A 278 -16.40 -35.99 -10.74
N ARG A 279 -16.85 -36.53 -9.59
CA ARG A 279 -15.94 -36.84 -8.46
C ARG A 279 -15.14 -38.10 -8.75
N VAL A 280 -13.89 -37.92 -9.15
CA VAL A 280 -12.90 -39.02 -9.13
C VAL A 280 -12.51 -39.31 -7.68
N TYR A 281 -13.06 -40.40 -7.13
CA TYR A 281 -12.47 -41.05 -5.96
C TYR A 281 -11.22 -41.83 -6.44
N PRO A 282 -10.02 -41.60 -5.87
CA PRO A 282 -8.85 -42.35 -6.27
C PRO A 282 -8.99 -43.85 -5.95
N SER A 283 -8.75 -44.71 -6.95
CA SER A 283 -8.35 -46.08 -6.68
C SER A 283 -7.01 -46.05 -5.93
N GLU A 284 -6.87 -46.86 -4.88
CA GLU A 284 -6.14 -46.55 -3.64
C GLU A 284 -4.70 -45.98 -3.74
N TYR A 285 -3.97 -46.15 -4.85
CA TYR A 285 -2.57 -45.73 -4.98
C TYR A 285 -2.17 -45.16 -6.36
N ALA A 286 -2.53 -43.91 -6.67
CA ALA A 286 -1.74 -43.03 -7.56
C ALA A 286 -2.23 -41.56 -7.54
N ILE A 287 -1.30 -40.61 -7.51
CA ILE A 287 -1.54 -39.21 -7.92
C ILE A 287 -1.50 -39.17 -9.46
N ALA A 288 -2.43 -38.45 -10.10
CA ALA A 288 -2.48 -38.33 -11.56
C ALA A 288 -1.23 -37.61 -12.11
N SER A 289 -0.75 -38.01 -13.29
CA SER A 289 0.46 -37.41 -13.87
C SER A 289 0.18 -36.07 -14.55
N LEU A 290 1.17 -35.16 -14.54
CA LEU A 290 1.11 -33.87 -15.23
C LEU A 290 0.69 -33.96 -16.71
N GLN A 291 0.97 -35.09 -17.36
CA GLN A 291 0.61 -35.34 -18.77
C GLN A 291 -0.86 -35.78 -18.92
N GLN A 292 -1.37 -36.59 -17.98
CA GLN A 292 -2.81 -36.91 -17.88
C GLN A 292 -3.64 -35.66 -17.53
N HIS A 293 -3.08 -34.78 -16.69
CA HIS A 293 -3.70 -33.51 -16.33
C HIS A 293 -3.82 -32.57 -17.53
N LYS A 294 -2.72 -32.32 -18.24
CA LYS A 294 -2.71 -31.49 -19.45
C LYS A 294 -3.65 -31.98 -20.54
N ALA A 295 -3.84 -33.30 -20.67
CA ALA A 295 -4.79 -33.90 -21.62
C ALA A 295 -6.28 -33.66 -21.27
N ARG A 296 -6.61 -33.11 -20.09
CA ARG A 296 -7.98 -32.81 -19.66
C ARG A 296 -8.32 -31.31 -19.66
N ASN A 297 -7.30 -30.44 -19.65
CA ASN A 297 -7.46 -28.98 -19.76
C ASN A 297 -7.98 -28.48 -21.13
N VAL A 298 -8.29 -29.38 -22.07
CA VAL A 298 -8.77 -29.07 -23.43
C VAL A 298 -10.24 -28.58 -23.44
N PHE A 299 -10.93 -28.64 -22.30
CA PHE A 299 -12.31 -28.18 -22.12
C PHE A 299 -12.45 -26.86 -21.34
N ASN A 300 -11.33 -26.16 -21.08
CA ASN A 300 -11.36 -24.85 -20.44
C ASN A 300 -11.74 -23.79 -21.47
N GLU A 301 -12.94 -23.25 -21.34
CA GLU A 301 -13.40 -22.08 -22.10
C GLU A 301 -13.08 -20.81 -21.30
N CYS A 302 -12.53 -19.80 -21.98
CA CYS A 302 -12.22 -18.50 -21.39
C CYS A 302 -13.25 -17.45 -21.82
N PRO A 303 -13.42 -16.36 -21.05
CA PRO A 303 -14.16 -15.18 -21.49
C PRO A 303 -13.63 -14.69 -22.84
N ALA A 304 -14.53 -14.29 -23.73
CA ALA A 304 -14.15 -13.57 -24.95
C ALA A 304 -13.86 -12.09 -24.62
N GLY A 305 -14.57 -11.53 -23.64
CA GLY A 305 -14.47 -10.12 -23.30
C GLY A 305 -13.31 -9.78 -22.36
N HIS A 306 -12.88 -8.52 -22.42
CA HIS A 306 -11.77 -8.02 -21.58
C HIS A 306 -12.11 -7.95 -20.08
N TYR A 307 -13.40 -7.89 -19.73
CA TYR A 307 -13.89 -7.70 -18.36
C TYR A 307 -15.09 -8.60 -18.06
N LEU A 308 -15.11 -9.20 -16.86
CA LEU A 308 -16.30 -9.79 -16.26
C LEU A 308 -16.99 -8.79 -15.35
N LEU A 309 -18.31 -8.64 -15.47
CA LEU A 309 -19.08 -7.54 -14.87
C LEU A 309 -20.16 -8.04 -13.90
N PRO A 310 -20.29 -7.47 -12.67
CA PRO A 310 -21.21 -7.99 -11.66
C PRO A 310 -22.68 -7.78 -12.01
N VAL A 311 -23.49 -8.83 -11.88
CA VAL A 311 -24.90 -8.92 -12.30
C VAL A 311 -25.86 -8.12 -11.42
N SER A 312 -25.45 -7.71 -10.21
CA SER A 312 -26.32 -6.95 -9.30
C SER A 312 -25.56 -5.92 -8.46
N GLU A 313 -26.23 -4.79 -8.15
CA GLU A 313 -25.73 -3.80 -7.19
C GLU A 313 -25.92 -4.25 -5.73
N THR A 314 -25.45 -5.45 -5.38
CA THR A 314 -25.13 -5.76 -3.99
C THR A 314 -23.94 -4.89 -3.57
N ASN A 315 -24.23 -3.71 -3.00
CA ASN A 315 -23.28 -2.72 -2.46
C ASN A 315 -21.83 -3.19 -2.42
N ALA A 316 -21.00 -2.79 -3.39
CA ALA A 316 -19.61 -3.26 -3.57
C ALA A 316 -18.61 -2.81 -2.47
N GLY A 317 -19.12 -2.42 -1.29
CA GLY A 317 -18.33 -2.19 -0.09
C GLY A 317 -17.80 -3.49 0.52
N ARG A 318 -16.74 -4.04 -0.09
CA ARG A 318 -15.82 -5.09 0.39
C ARG A 318 -16.31 -5.86 1.65
N GLY A 319 -17.17 -6.86 1.44
CA GLY A 319 -17.71 -7.68 2.53
C GLY A 319 -18.50 -8.91 2.06
N PHE A 320 -17.86 -10.08 2.14
CA PHE A 320 -18.46 -11.43 2.02
C PHE A 320 -19.37 -11.67 0.80
N PHE A 321 -18.75 -12.11 -0.30
CA PHE A 321 -19.42 -12.61 -1.50
C PHE A 321 -20.38 -13.78 -1.17
N ARG A 322 -21.69 -13.51 -1.18
CA ARG A 322 -22.72 -14.52 -1.41
C ARG A 322 -22.84 -14.71 -2.92
N GLN A 323 -22.27 -15.79 -3.45
CA GLN A 323 -22.47 -16.27 -4.84
C GLN A 323 -22.55 -15.12 -5.85
N SER A 324 -21.51 -14.30 -5.92
CA SER A 324 -21.55 -13.10 -6.75
C SER A 324 -21.45 -13.50 -8.20
N LEU A 325 -22.54 -13.26 -8.93
CA LEU A 325 -22.67 -13.56 -10.34
C LEU A 325 -22.10 -12.43 -11.19
N TYR A 326 -21.43 -12.84 -12.26
CA TYR A 326 -20.75 -12.01 -13.24
C TYR A 326 -21.19 -12.38 -14.66
N VAL A 327 -21.14 -11.43 -15.59
CA VAL A 327 -21.36 -11.68 -17.03
C VAL A 327 -20.15 -11.27 -17.86
N ASP A 328 -19.87 -12.06 -18.90
CA ASP A 328 -19.06 -11.62 -20.04
C ASP A 328 -19.98 -10.90 -21.05
N PRO A 329 -19.80 -9.59 -21.30
CA PRO A 329 -20.65 -8.84 -22.22
C PRO A 329 -20.36 -9.12 -23.70
N GLU A 330 -19.21 -9.71 -24.04
CA GLU A 330 -18.78 -10.00 -25.41
C GLU A 330 -19.10 -11.45 -25.79
N ASP A 331 -19.01 -12.40 -24.85
CA ASP A 331 -19.48 -13.79 -25.01
C ASP A 331 -20.97 -13.95 -24.63
N GLY A 332 -21.85 -13.19 -25.31
CA GLY A 332 -23.30 -13.40 -25.28
C GLY A 332 -23.97 -13.29 -23.91
N CYS A 333 -23.41 -12.49 -22.98
CA CYS A 333 -23.85 -12.39 -21.58
C CYS A 333 -23.68 -13.71 -20.78
N ARG A 334 -22.67 -14.55 -21.10
CA ARG A 334 -22.38 -15.81 -20.39
C ARG A 334 -22.18 -15.56 -18.89
N LEU A 335 -22.82 -16.39 -18.06
CA LEU A 335 -22.86 -16.26 -16.61
C LEU A 335 -21.71 -17.00 -15.92
N TRP A 336 -20.98 -16.28 -15.08
CA TRP A 336 -19.86 -16.76 -14.26
C TRP A 336 -20.17 -16.56 -12.76
N GLU A 337 -19.80 -17.52 -11.92
CA GLU A 337 -19.93 -17.43 -10.46
C GLU A 337 -18.54 -17.27 -9.80
N LEU A 338 -18.39 -16.27 -8.91
CA LEU A 338 -17.19 -16.03 -8.11
C LEU A 338 -17.17 -16.92 -6.86
N GLU A 339 -16.21 -17.85 -6.79
CA GLU A 339 -15.97 -18.74 -5.65
C GLU A 339 -14.75 -18.32 -4.82
N PRO A 340 -14.82 -18.37 -3.48
CA PRO A 340 -13.68 -18.08 -2.60
C PRO A 340 -12.75 -19.28 -2.46
N VAL A 341 -11.52 -19.18 -2.97
CA VAL A 341 -10.45 -20.14 -2.71
C VAL A 341 -10.10 -20.12 -1.21
N ARG A 342 -10.43 -21.18 -0.47
CA ARG A 342 -10.17 -21.25 0.98
C ARG A 342 -8.77 -21.77 1.31
N THR A 343 -8.31 -22.72 0.50
CA THR A 343 -7.02 -23.41 0.62
C THR A 343 -6.61 -23.87 -0.78
N SER A 344 -5.32 -23.81 -1.09
CA SER A 344 -4.73 -24.36 -2.33
C SER A 344 -3.35 -24.95 -1.98
N LEU A 345 -2.90 -25.95 -2.75
CA LEU A 345 -1.58 -26.58 -2.55
C LEU A 345 -0.48 -25.95 -3.42
N PHE A 346 -0.85 -25.20 -4.47
CA PHE A 346 0.11 -24.61 -5.41
C PHE A 346 0.17 -23.08 -5.34
N HIS A 347 -0.92 -22.42 -4.94
CA HIS A 347 -1.03 -20.96 -4.92
C HIS A 347 -1.44 -20.44 -3.54
N ASN A 348 -1.11 -19.17 -3.28
CA ASN A 348 -1.62 -18.48 -2.10
C ASN A 348 -3.13 -18.24 -2.28
N PRO A 349 -4.02 -18.80 -1.44
CA PRO A 349 -5.48 -18.66 -1.60
C PRO A 349 -5.97 -17.21 -1.44
N TYR A 350 -5.13 -16.31 -0.91
CA TYR A 350 -5.43 -14.88 -0.80
C TYR A 350 -4.93 -14.05 -1.98
N GLU A 351 -4.34 -14.67 -3.02
CA GLU A 351 -3.86 -13.97 -4.23
C GLU A 351 -4.72 -14.19 -5.47
N LEU A 352 -5.64 -15.16 -5.47
CA LEU A 352 -6.46 -15.53 -6.64
C LEU A 352 -7.97 -15.54 -6.34
N TYR A 353 -8.77 -15.16 -7.34
CA TYR A 353 -10.21 -15.45 -7.41
C TYR A 353 -10.47 -16.60 -8.36
N LYS A 354 -11.33 -17.55 -7.95
CA LYS A 354 -11.84 -18.61 -8.82
C LYS A 354 -13.17 -18.19 -9.42
N MET A 355 -13.29 -18.25 -10.74
CA MET A 355 -14.53 -18.01 -11.48
C MET A 355 -14.98 -19.30 -12.15
N THR A 356 -16.28 -19.60 -12.09
CA THR A 356 -16.87 -20.81 -12.69
C THR A 356 -17.98 -20.45 -13.66
N SER A 357 -17.82 -20.78 -14.94
CA SER A 357 -18.87 -20.64 -15.96
C SER A 357 -19.94 -21.71 -15.78
N LEU A 358 -21.20 -21.34 -15.96
CA LEU A 358 -22.33 -22.28 -15.99
C LEU A 358 -22.79 -22.51 -17.44
N ASN A 359 -22.25 -23.54 -18.09
CA ASN A 359 -22.56 -23.84 -19.49
C ASN A 359 -23.96 -24.49 -19.65
N PRO A 360 -24.63 -24.35 -20.82
CA PRO A 360 -26.00 -24.85 -21.03
C PRO A 360 -26.20 -26.34 -20.76
N ASP A 361 -25.19 -27.17 -21.03
CA ASP A 361 -25.20 -28.62 -20.82
C ASP A 361 -24.90 -29.04 -19.37
N CYS A 362 -24.86 -28.09 -18.42
CA CYS A 362 -24.43 -28.25 -17.02
C CYS A 362 -22.97 -28.73 -16.86
N SER A 363 -22.11 -28.52 -17.85
CA SER A 363 -20.66 -28.50 -17.67
C SER A 363 -20.18 -27.19 -17.04
N SER A 364 -19.00 -27.21 -16.42
CA SER A 364 -18.39 -26.06 -15.75
C SER A 364 -16.97 -25.83 -16.26
N ALA A 365 -16.72 -24.67 -16.86
CA ALA A 365 -15.36 -24.20 -17.12
C ALA A 365 -14.90 -23.34 -15.93
N GLU A 366 -13.69 -23.60 -15.43
CA GLU A 366 -13.13 -22.93 -14.26
C GLU A 366 -11.92 -22.09 -14.71
N ILE A 367 -11.85 -20.80 -14.30
CA ILE A 367 -10.67 -19.93 -14.50
C ILE A 367 -10.22 -19.34 -13.15
N GLU A 368 -8.93 -19.03 -13.04
CA GLU A 368 -8.40 -18.25 -11.91
C GLU A 368 -7.80 -16.94 -12.43
N VAL A 369 -8.08 -15.84 -11.71
CA VAL A 369 -7.63 -14.48 -12.00
C VAL A 369 -6.99 -13.88 -10.76
N ASP A 370 -6.05 -12.95 -10.91
CA ASP A 370 -5.37 -12.36 -9.76
C ASP A 370 -6.35 -11.52 -8.93
N THR A 371 -6.18 -11.50 -7.60
CA THR A 371 -7.02 -10.67 -6.71
C THR A 371 -6.93 -9.18 -7.02
N ASN A 372 -5.84 -8.74 -7.66
CA ASN A 372 -5.67 -7.38 -8.16
C ASN A 372 -6.45 -7.08 -9.46
N ALA A 373 -7.11 -8.08 -10.07
CA ALA A 373 -7.97 -7.93 -11.24
C ALA A 373 -9.27 -7.18 -10.96
N MET A 374 -9.77 -7.21 -9.72
CA MET A 374 -11.03 -6.57 -9.37
C MET A 374 -10.84 -5.07 -9.18
N LEU A 375 -11.49 -4.31 -10.06
CA LEU A 375 -11.58 -2.86 -10.04
C LEU A 375 -12.50 -2.41 -8.88
N ASP A 376 -12.38 -1.14 -8.44
CA ASP A 376 -13.23 -0.57 -7.39
C ASP A 376 -14.74 -0.48 -7.76
N SER A 377 -15.10 -0.78 -9.01
CA SER A 377 -16.50 -0.96 -9.47
C SER A 377 -17.06 -2.36 -9.17
N GLY A 378 -16.23 -3.30 -8.73
CA GLY A 378 -16.56 -4.72 -8.61
C GLY A 378 -16.40 -5.52 -9.90
N ALA A 379 -16.10 -4.88 -11.04
CA ALA A 379 -15.73 -5.55 -12.29
C ALA A 379 -14.33 -6.19 -12.20
N ILE A 380 -14.09 -7.25 -12.98
CA ILE A 380 -12.85 -8.03 -12.97
C ILE A 380 -12.20 -7.94 -14.36
N GLU A 381 -10.98 -7.43 -14.46
CA GLU A 381 -10.18 -7.39 -15.69
C GLU A 381 -9.50 -8.74 -15.95
N VAL A 382 -9.95 -9.47 -16.99
CA VAL A 382 -9.47 -10.84 -17.26
C VAL A 382 -8.35 -10.88 -18.31
N SER A 383 -8.22 -9.86 -19.16
CA SER A 383 -7.19 -9.81 -20.19
C SER A 383 -5.77 -9.65 -19.60
N ASN A 384 -4.78 -10.30 -20.22
CA ASN A 384 -3.36 -10.32 -19.82
C ASN A 384 -3.05 -10.92 -18.42
N GLN A 385 -4.02 -11.54 -17.74
CA GLN A 385 -3.85 -12.21 -16.45
C GLN A 385 -3.10 -13.55 -16.63
N SER A 386 -1.95 -13.75 -15.97
CA SER A 386 -1.08 -14.91 -16.20
C SER A 386 -0.63 -15.66 -14.93
N ARG A 387 -1.46 -16.59 -14.46
CA ARG A 387 -1.06 -17.76 -13.65
C ARG A 387 -1.77 -19.02 -14.17
N LEU A 388 -1.34 -20.20 -13.73
CA LEU A 388 -2.04 -21.47 -13.98
C LEU A 388 -3.10 -21.65 -12.87
N GLY A 389 -4.37 -22.02 -13.18
CA GLY A 389 -5.50 -22.13 -12.22
C GLY A 389 -5.57 -23.50 -11.51
N SER A 390 -6.68 -24.19 -11.19
CA SER A 390 -8.15 -24.02 -11.31
C SER A 390 -9.05 -25.32 -11.38
N PHE A 391 -8.58 -26.60 -11.20
CA PHE A 391 -9.40 -27.86 -11.36
C PHE A 391 -9.46 -28.92 -10.18
N ASN A 392 -10.65 -29.20 -9.65
CA ASN A 392 -11.03 -30.06 -8.48
C ASN A 392 -10.35 -31.47 -8.26
N TYR A 393 -9.79 -31.74 -7.06
CA TYR A 393 -9.45 -33.10 -6.52
C TYR A 393 -9.63 -33.18 -4.98
N MET A 394 -9.89 -34.39 -4.43
CA MET A 394 -9.98 -34.66 -2.97
C MET A 394 -8.97 -35.74 -2.52
N ASP A 395 -8.18 -35.45 -1.48
CA ASP A 395 -7.38 -36.45 -0.75
C ASP A 395 -8.02 -36.71 0.64
N PRO A 396 -8.47 -37.94 0.95
CA PRO A 396 -9.14 -38.25 2.20
C PRO A 396 -8.21 -38.47 3.41
N TRP A 397 -6.88 -38.50 3.23
CA TRP A 397 -5.93 -38.86 4.29
C TRP A 397 -5.23 -37.67 4.96
N ILE A 398 -5.28 -36.47 4.36
CA ILE A 398 -4.46 -35.32 4.80
C ILE A 398 -5.16 -34.47 5.87
N THR A 399 -6.48 -34.23 5.77
CA THR A 399 -7.26 -33.46 6.76
C THR A 399 -8.71 -33.93 6.86
N PRO A 400 -9.39 -33.78 8.02
CA PRO A 400 -10.84 -33.97 8.14
C PRO A 400 -11.66 -32.83 7.52
N GLU A 401 -11.02 -31.68 7.24
CA GLU A 401 -11.62 -30.56 6.53
C GLU A 401 -11.43 -30.76 5.02
N ARG A 402 -12.54 -30.72 4.28
CA ARG A 402 -12.60 -31.09 2.86
C ARG A 402 -11.94 -30.03 1.98
N HIS A 403 -10.70 -30.29 1.57
CA HIS A 403 -10.00 -29.47 0.60
C HIS A 403 -10.41 -29.84 -0.84
N PHE A 404 -10.38 -28.85 -1.72
CA PHE A 404 -10.49 -29.00 -3.17
C PHE A 404 -9.16 -28.54 -3.77
N LEU A 405 -8.50 -29.42 -4.52
CA LEU A 405 -7.25 -29.18 -5.26
C LEU A 405 -7.54 -28.62 -6.67
N TYR A 406 -6.56 -27.99 -7.33
CA TYR A 406 -6.74 -27.18 -8.56
C TYR A 406 -5.42 -27.01 -9.39
N ASP A 407 -5.39 -26.60 -10.68
CA ASP A 407 -5.14 -27.39 -11.93
C ASP A 407 -5.60 -26.82 -13.34
N VAL A 408 -5.52 -25.52 -13.73
CA VAL A 408 -6.08 -24.91 -15.02
C VAL A 408 -5.05 -24.15 -15.89
N LEU A 409 -5.40 -23.83 -17.15
CA LEU A 409 -4.60 -23.05 -18.12
C LEU A 409 -5.05 -21.57 -18.27
N PRO A 410 -4.14 -20.63 -18.63
CA PRO A 410 -4.44 -19.21 -18.76
C PRO A 410 -5.23 -18.86 -20.04
N CYS A 411 -5.96 -17.74 -19.99
CA CYS A 411 -6.72 -17.19 -21.12
C CYS A 411 -5.87 -16.39 -22.13
N ALA A 412 -4.55 -16.52 -22.09
CA ALA A 412 -3.63 -15.86 -23.02
C ALA A 412 -3.04 -16.87 -24.01
N VAL A 413 -3.18 -16.55 -25.31
CA VAL A 413 -2.45 -17.14 -26.44
C VAL A 413 -1.57 -16.05 -27.04
#